data_AF-A0A060ZA91-F1
#
_entry.id   AF-A0A060ZA91-F1
#
_cell.length_a   1.000
_cell.length_b   1.000
_cell.length_c   1.000
_cell.angle_alpha   90.00
_cell.angle_beta   90.00
_cell.angle_gamma   90.00
#
_symmetry.space_group_name_H-M   'P 1'
#
loop_
_entity.id
_entity.type
_entity.pdbx_description
1 polymer ?
#
loop_
_entity_poly.entity_id
_entity_poly.type
_entity_poly.pdbx_seq_one_letter_code
_entity_poly.pdbx_strand_id
1 'polypeptide(L)'
;PCSFPCLNGGQCVHPESCDCSLYQATGTRCQTVPNPGFEREMACRSWGQYNYETFDGLYYHFPGRCTYTLLRDCEDTSQASILIQVHNDPDCRSSPYSCTRSVSLFLPWEGEIRLHRSKVTFKGQR
;
A
#
# COMPACT_ATOMS: atom_id res chain seq x y z
N PRO A 1 -20.74 -9.17 -17.65
CA PRO A 1 -19.97 -9.24 -16.38
C PRO A 1 -18.49 -9.51 -16.65
N CYS A 2 -17.60 -8.85 -15.91
CA CYS A 2 -16.15 -9.01 -16.08
C CYS A 2 -15.66 -10.28 -15.37
N SER A 3 -14.66 -10.94 -15.95
CA SER A 3 -13.98 -12.09 -15.33
C SER A 3 -13.35 -11.71 -13.99
N PHE A 4 -12.82 -10.47 -13.91
CA PHE A 4 -12.38 -9.85 -12.67
C PHE A 4 -13.08 -8.50 -12.47
N PRO A 5 -13.53 -8.16 -11.25
CA PRO A 5 -14.22 -6.90 -11.02
C PRO A 5 -13.36 -5.68 -11.36
N CYS A 6 -13.94 -4.68 -12.04
CA CYS A 6 -13.33 -3.37 -12.16
C CYS A 6 -13.24 -2.71 -10.76
N LEU A 7 -12.16 -1.99 -10.51
CA LEU A 7 -11.89 -1.30 -9.24
C LEU A 7 -12.24 0.19 -9.38
N ASN A 8 -12.27 0.90 -8.25
CA ASN A 8 -12.41 2.36 -8.19
C ASN A 8 -13.55 2.91 -9.06
N GLY A 9 -14.71 2.24 -9.08
CA GLY A 9 -15.89 2.68 -9.83
C GLY A 9 -15.80 2.47 -11.36
N GLY A 10 -14.79 1.77 -11.86
CA GLY A 10 -14.68 1.43 -13.28
C GLY A 10 -15.86 0.58 -13.77
N GLN A 11 -16.27 0.80 -15.03
CA GLN A 11 -17.39 0.10 -15.64
C GLN A 11 -16.91 -1.07 -16.51
N CYS A 12 -17.56 -2.22 -16.37
CA CYS A 12 -17.22 -3.38 -17.16
C CYS A 12 -17.77 -3.24 -18.59
N VAL A 13 -16.89 -3.09 -19.58
CA VAL A 13 -17.27 -2.99 -21.00
C VAL A 13 -17.14 -4.32 -21.73
N HIS A 14 -16.10 -5.10 -21.41
CA HIS A 14 -15.89 -6.47 -21.91
C HIS A 14 -15.34 -7.37 -20.79
N PRO A 15 -15.34 -8.71 -20.94
CA PRO A 15 -14.91 -9.62 -19.88
C PRO A 15 -13.55 -9.30 -19.24
N GLU A 16 -12.62 -8.74 -20.02
CA GLU A 16 -11.26 -8.38 -19.57
C GLU A 16 -10.95 -6.88 -19.74
N SER A 17 -11.99 -6.04 -19.92
CA SER A 17 -11.82 -4.61 -20.17
C SER A 17 -12.74 -3.77 -19.30
N CYS A 18 -12.14 -2.80 -18.63
CA CYS A 18 -12.82 -1.82 -17.80
C CYS A 18 -12.69 -0.43 -18.42
N ASP A 19 -13.79 0.33 -18.46
CA ASP A 19 -13.78 1.76 -18.66
C ASP A 19 -13.43 2.45 -17.33
N CYS A 20 -12.33 3.19 -17.35
CA CYS A 20 -11.72 3.85 -16.20
C CYS A 20 -11.88 5.38 -16.22
N SER A 21 -12.69 5.91 -17.14
CA SER A 21 -12.80 7.35 -17.42
C SER A 21 -13.32 8.17 -16.24
N LEU A 22 -14.21 7.61 -15.41
CA LEU A 22 -14.90 8.31 -14.32
C LEU A 22 -13.95 9.06 -13.37
N TYR A 23 -12.80 8.46 -13.03
CA TYR A 23 -11.79 9.06 -12.14
C TYR A 23 -10.42 9.20 -12.81
N GLN A 24 -10.39 9.18 -14.15
CA GLN A 24 -9.12 9.15 -14.90
C GLN A 24 -8.20 8.03 -14.39
N ALA A 25 -8.80 6.91 -14.02
CA ALA A 25 -8.08 5.77 -13.48
C ALA A 25 -7.32 5.06 -14.60
N THR A 26 -6.25 4.37 -14.23
CA THR A 26 -5.38 3.64 -15.17
C THR A 26 -5.18 2.20 -14.72
N GLY A 27 -4.71 1.38 -15.66
CA GLY A 27 -4.53 -0.07 -15.49
C GLY A 27 -5.72 -0.90 -15.96
N THR A 28 -5.50 -2.20 -16.13
CA THR A 28 -6.47 -3.15 -16.72
C THR A 28 -7.78 -3.27 -15.94
N ARG A 29 -7.77 -2.96 -14.65
CA ARG A 29 -8.93 -3.01 -13.76
C ARG A 29 -9.21 -1.67 -13.09
N CYS A 30 -8.70 -0.56 -13.63
CA CYS A 30 -8.77 0.77 -13.01
C CYS A 30 -8.15 0.81 -11.61
N GLN A 31 -7.09 0.03 -11.38
CA GLN A 31 -6.47 -0.13 -10.06
C GLN A 31 -5.72 1.11 -9.56
N THR A 32 -5.42 2.06 -10.45
CA THR A 32 -4.61 3.24 -10.14
C THR A 32 -5.40 4.51 -10.40
N VAL A 33 -5.42 5.45 -9.47
CA VAL A 33 -6.18 6.71 -9.56
C VAL A 33 -5.31 7.88 -9.14
N PRO A 34 -5.14 8.93 -9.96
CA PRO A 34 -4.42 10.13 -9.54
C PRO A 34 -5.27 10.97 -8.57
N ASN A 35 -4.62 11.51 -7.53
CA ASN A 35 -5.19 12.51 -6.62
C ASN A 35 -4.61 13.90 -6.92
N PRO A 36 -5.30 14.74 -7.70
CA PRO A 36 -4.84 16.09 -8.02
C PRO A 36 -5.16 17.12 -6.93
N GLY A 37 -5.68 16.71 -5.77
CA GLY A 37 -6.09 17.62 -4.70
C GLY A 37 -4.96 18.56 -4.25
N PHE A 38 -5.21 19.86 -4.28
CA PHE A 38 -4.22 20.89 -3.92
C PHE A 38 -3.84 20.88 -2.43
N GLU A 39 -4.72 20.37 -1.56
CA GLU A 39 -4.49 20.25 -0.11
C GLU A 39 -3.85 18.91 0.28
N ARG A 40 -3.31 18.15 -0.68
CA ARG A 40 -2.68 16.87 -0.38
C ARG A 40 -1.44 17.08 0.48
N GLU A 41 -1.44 16.48 1.66
CA GLU A 41 -0.24 16.35 2.46
C GLU A 41 0.69 15.41 1.68
N MET A 42 1.94 15.80 1.42
CA MET A 42 2.95 15.00 0.72
C MET A 42 3.35 13.77 1.56
N ALA A 43 2.41 12.84 1.73
CA ALA A 43 2.46 11.74 2.66
C ALA A 43 2.16 10.44 1.91
N CYS A 44 2.98 9.42 2.15
CA CYS A 44 2.69 8.07 1.73
C CYS A 44 1.74 7.41 2.75
N ARG A 45 0.66 6.80 2.26
CA ARG A 45 -0.34 6.14 3.10
C ARG A 45 -0.56 4.71 2.66
N SER A 46 -0.93 3.84 3.59
CA SER A 46 -1.50 2.53 3.28
C SER A 46 -2.60 2.20 4.27
N TRP A 47 -3.70 1.64 3.77
CA TRP A 47 -4.86 1.27 4.59
C TRP A 47 -5.50 -0.02 4.07
N GLY A 48 -6.27 -0.68 4.94
CA GLY A 48 -6.67 -2.06 4.69
C GLY A 48 -5.44 -2.92 4.49
N GLN A 49 -5.42 -3.74 3.43
CA GLN A 49 -4.21 -4.49 3.04
C GLN A 49 -3.62 -4.08 1.69
N TYR A 50 -4.48 -3.76 0.75
CA TYR A 50 -4.10 -3.67 -0.66
C TYR A 50 -4.11 -2.24 -1.19
N ASN A 51 -4.42 -1.24 -0.36
CA ASN A 51 -4.50 0.15 -0.79
C ASN A 51 -3.27 0.93 -0.34
N TYR A 52 -2.77 1.74 -1.25
CA TYR A 52 -1.57 2.54 -1.09
C TYR A 52 -1.78 3.91 -1.75
N GLU A 53 -1.17 4.93 -1.16
CA GLU A 53 -1.03 6.28 -1.72
C GLU A 53 0.46 6.64 -1.70
N THR A 54 0.99 7.08 -2.83
CA THR A 54 2.36 7.58 -2.95
C THR A 54 2.46 9.04 -2.53
N PHE A 55 3.67 9.54 -2.28
CA PHE A 55 3.92 10.94 -1.89
C PHE A 55 3.42 11.98 -2.91
N ASP A 56 3.42 11.61 -4.19
CA ASP A 56 2.94 12.42 -5.30
C ASP A 56 1.42 12.27 -5.57
N GLY A 57 0.71 11.53 -4.72
CA GLY A 57 -0.76 11.44 -4.74
C GLY A 57 -1.30 10.37 -5.69
N LEU A 58 -0.54 9.33 -6.01
CA LEU A 58 -1.05 8.21 -6.78
C LEU A 58 -1.69 7.18 -5.85
N TYR A 59 -3.00 7.01 -5.93
CA TYR A 59 -3.67 5.87 -5.32
C TYR A 59 -3.47 4.63 -6.19
N TYR A 60 -3.10 3.51 -5.59
CA TYR A 60 -3.11 2.25 -6.30
C TYR A 60 -3.50 1.06 -5.43
N HIS A 61 -4.21 0.11 -6.03
CA HIS A 61 -4.62 -1.14 -5.42
C HIS A 61 -3.69 -2.29 -5.84
N PHE A 62 -2.95 -2.84 -4.89
CA PHE A 62 -1.99 -3.93 -5.09
C PHE A 62 -2.28 -5.10 -4.13
N PRO A 63 -2.86 -6.22 -4.62
CA PRO A 63 -3.24 -7.37 -3.81
C PRO A 63 -2.06 -8.30 -3.45
N GLY A 64 -0.94 -7.72 -3.01
CA GLY A 64 0.26 -8.46 -2.63
C GLY A 64 0.12 -9.16 -1.28
N ARG A 65 0.62 -10.40 -1.18
CA ARG A 65 0.48 -11.28 0.01
C ARG A 65 1.76 -11.39 0.84
N CYS A 66 2.81 -10.67 0.46
CA CYS A 66 4.15 -10.79 1.04
C CYS A 66 4.53 -9.56 1.89
N THR A 67 5.79 -9.53 2.30
CA THR A 67 6.43 -8.31 2.80
C THR A 67 6.90 -7.46 1.63
N TYR A 68 6.67 -6.16 1.70
CA TYR A 68 7.07 -5.21 0.68
C TYR A 68 7.77 -4.01 1.31
N THR A 69 8.74 -3.44 0.60
CA THR A 69 9.31 -2.14 0.93
C THR A 69 8.28 -1.06 0.61
N LEU A 70 7.80 -0.37 1.63
CA LEU A 70 6.88 0.76 1.48
C LEU A 70 7.66 2.04 1.19
N LEU A 71 8.76 2.24 1.91
CA LEU A 71 9.70 3.35 1.72
C LEU A 71 11.10 2.86 2.04
N ARG A 72 12.07 3.32 1.25
CA ARG A 72 13.48 3.28 1.60
C ARG A 72 14.15 4.53 1.07
N ASP A 73 15.27 4.91 1.66
CA ASP A 73 16.21 5.78 0.97
C ASP A 73 16.87 5.04 -0.21
N CYS A 74 17.35 5.84 -1.17
CA CYS A 74 18.06 5.37 -2.35
C CYS A 74 19.53 5.81 -2.35
N GLU A 75 19.98 6.53 -1.32
CA GLU A 75 21.37 6.94 -1.20
C GLU A 75 22.26 5.75 -0.87
N ASP A 76 23.22 5.48 -1.74
CA ASP A 76 24.22 4.42 -1.55
C ASP A 76 25.38 4.96 -0.71
N THR A 77 25.07 5.41 0.51
CA THR A 77 26.08 5.84 1.48
C THR A 77 26.35 4.72 2.47
N SER A 78 27.57 4.67 3.00
CA SER A 78 27.95 3.72 4.05
C SER A 78 27.27 3.98 5.40
N GLN A 79 26.33 4.93 5.45
CA GLN A 79 25.59 5.32 6.64
C GLN A 79 24.27 4.56 6.72
N ALA A 80 23.75 4.44 7.94
CA ALA A 80 22.54 3.69 8.18
C ALA A 80 21.35 4.34 7.47
N SER A 81 20.55 3.50 6.82
CA SER A 81 19.42 3.89 5.98
C SER A 81 18.07 3.76 6.68
N ILE A 82 17.10 4.55 6.23
CA ILE A 82 15.70 4.37 6.64
C ILE A 82 15.06 3.34 5.72
N LEU A 83 14.49 2.28 6.31
CA LEU A 83 13.69 1.29 5.61
C LEU A 83 12.37 1.06 6.34
N ILE A 84 11.26 1.21 5.62
CA ILE A 84 9.93 0.91 6.12
C ILE A 84 9.36 -0.25 5.31
N GLN A 85 9.04 -1.33 5.99
CA GLN A 85 8.42 -2.51 5.40
C GLN A 85 6.99 -2.67 5.89
N VAL A 86 6.13 -3.11 4.97
CA VAL A 86 4.78 -3.54 5.29
C VAL A 86 4.66 -5.04 5.11
N HIS A 87 4.11 -5.70 6.13
CA HIS A 87 3.91 -7.14 6.15
C HIS A 87 2.43 -7.42 5.97
N ASN A 88 2.05 -7.81 4.75
CA ASN A 88 0.68 -8.18 4.42
C ASN A 88 0.37 -9.59 4.94
N ASP A 89 -0.89 -9.81 5.32
CA ASP A 89 -1.35 -11.12 5.77
C ASP A 89 -1.55 -12.02 4.55
N PRO A 90 -0.78 -13.12 4.43
CA PRO A 90 -0.89 -13.99 3.28
C PRO A 90 -2.29 -14.62 3.18
N ASP A 91 -3.03 -14.78 4.27
CA ASP A 91 -4.34 -15.42 4.26
C ASP A 91 -5.51 -14.43 4.21
N CYS A 92 -5.23 -13.16 3.90
CA CYS A 92 -6.26 -12.13 3.74
C CYS A 92 -7.14 -12.39 2.52
N ARG A 93 -8.34 -12.91 2.77
CA ARG A 93 -9.33 -13.24 1.74
C ARG A 93 -10.24 -12.06 1.35
N SER A 94 -10.35 -11.01 2.18
CA SER A 94 -10.85 -9.65 1.88
C SER A 94 -11.30 -8.91 3.16
N SER A 95 -11.55 -7.60 3.03
CA SER A 95 -12.20 -6.71 4.00
C SER A 95 -13.58 -7.26 4.43
N PRO A 96 -14.00 -7.16 5.71
CA PRO A 96 -13.54 -6.13 6.67
C PRO A 96 -12.84 -6.58 7.96
N TYR A 97 -12.70 -7.86 8.32
CA TYR A 97 -12.54 -8.15 9.77
C TYR A 97 -11.39 -9.04 10.26
N SER A 98 -10.42 -9.50 9.45
CA SER A 98 -9.38 -10.38 10.01
C SER A 98 -7.96 -10.23 9.50
N CYS A 99 -7.69 -9.36 8.52
CA CYS A 99 -6.36 -9.31 7.92
C CYS A 99 -5.33 -8.74 8.92
N THR A 100 -4.34 -9.57 9.27
CA THR A 100 -3.33 -9.26 10.27
C THR A 100 -2.11 -8.59 9.62
N ARG A 101 -2.09 -7.26 9.60
CA ARG A 101 -0.95 -6.48 9.10
C ARG A 101 -0.01 -6.01 10.20
N SER A 102 1.25 -5.84 9.83
CA SER A 102 2.24 -5.15 10.64
C SER A 102 3.14 -4.28 9.78
N VAL A 103 3.78 -3.31 10.41
CA VAL A 103 4.74 -2.40 9.79
C VAL A 103 6.02 -2.46 10.60
N SER A 104 7.15 -2.61 9.92
CA SER A 104 8.48 -2.53 10.56
C SER A 104 9.20 -1.30 10.05
N LEU A 105 9.71 -0.51 10.99
CA LEU A 105 10.54 0.65 10.75
C LEU A 105 11.96 0.28 11.17
N PHE A 106 12.87 0.33 10.22
CA PHE A 106 14.30 0.19 10.45
C PHE A 106 14.88 1.60 10.38
N LEU A 107 15.18 2.14 11.55
CA LEU A 107 15.77 3.47 11.66
C LEU A 107 17.28 3.35 11.85
N PRO A 108 18.05 4.30 11.29
CA PRO A 108 19.44 4.48 11.63
C PRO A 108 19.59 4.53 13.14
N TRP A 109 20.55 3.79 13.71
CA TRP A 109 20.90 3.84 15.15
C TRP A 109 19.87 3.22 16.14
N GLU A 110 18.63 3.01 15.72
CA GLU A 110 17.54 2.54 16.60
C GLU A 110 17.12 1.07 16.38
N GLY A 111 17.53 0.43 15.28
CA GLY A 111 17.15 -0.96 15.01
C GLY A 111 15.66 -1.09 14.61
N GLU A 112 15.09 -2.30 14.72
CA GLU A 112 13.69 -2.52 14.31
C GLU A 112 12.69 -2.04 15.37
N ILE A 113 11.78 -1.17 14.95
CA ILE A 113 10.50 -0.89 15.60
C ILE A 113 9.39 -1.59 14.80
N ARG A 114 8.68 -2.51 15.42
CA ARG A 114 7.57 -3.24 14.80
C ARG A 114 6.23 -2.80 15.39
N LEU A 115 5.33 -2.36 14.52
CA LEU A 115 3.94 -2.03 14.83
C LEU A 115 3.05 -3.19 14.39
N HIS A 116 2.31 -3.76 15.33
CA HIS A 116 1.39 -4.87 15.05
C HIS A 116 0.13 -4.76 15.92
N ARG A 117 -1.01 -4.45 15.27
CA ARG A 117 -2.29 -4.15 15.95
C ARG A 117 -2.11 -3.01 16.96
N SER A 118 -2.38 -3.27 18.24
CA SER A 118 -2.19 -2.31 19.35
C SER A 118 -0.87 -2.54 20.10
N LYS A 119 0.08 -3.29 19.53
CA LYS A 119 1.38 -3.58 20.13
C LYS A 119 2.50 -2.91 19.33
N VAL A 120 3.43 -2.32 20.06
CA VAL A 120 4.71 -1.85 19.56
C VAL A 120 5.78 -2.78 20.14
N THR A 121 6.75 -3.17 19.32
CA THR A 121 7.91 -3.94 19.75
C THR A 121 9.17 -3.22 19.30
N PHE A 122 10.10 -2.97 20.21
CA PHE A 122 11.39 -2.35 19.93
C PHE A 122 12.50 -3.33 20.25
N LYS A 123 13.31 -3.71 19.26
CA LYS A 123 14.40 -4.70 19.43
C LYS A 123 13.94 -6.01 20.11
N GLY A 124 12.72 -6.46 19.82
CA GLY A 124 12.12 -7.67 20.41
C GLY A 124 11.53 -7.49 21.82
N GLN A 125 11.64 -6.30 22.42
CA GLN A 125 11.03 -5.97 23.71
C GLN A 125 9.72 -5.19 23.51
N ARG A 126 8.74 -5.39 24.39
CA ARG A 126 7.43 -4.75 24.34
C ARG A 126 7.43 -3.41 25.07
#